data_AF-A0A1I2FG51-F1
#
_entry.id   AF-A0A1I2FG51-F1
#
_cell.length_a   1.000
_cell.length_b   1.000
_cell.length_c   1.000
_cell.angle_alpha   90.00
_cell.angle_beta   90.00
_cell.angle_gamma   90.00
#
_symmetry.space_group_name_H-M   'P 1'
#
loop_
_entity.id
_entity.type
_entity.pdbx_description
1 polymer ?
#
loop_
_entity_poly.entity_id
_entity_poly.type
_entity_poly.pdbx_seq_one_letter_code
_entity_poly.pdbx_strand_id
1 'polypeptide(L)'
;MQSQSLRREKLGDHARSQPICGTVALGYRHYCGLFRQERFLRDLLVVFLTIDVFFVGIYAVAGVLKAFDLAPEIASLQLNAETGLASIWNYGKFMAAIAALVMIRRREGGVSLLILTLLFLLLLLDDYYEVHDHLARVVGERISFGPLSSLHPINRGELFVYTVLLVIAAPSLWFALKNVQPPSRAFVGAMVIGVFLIGLFGVGVDVLHGVLDAMLSGYSDLVGKIFNRLMTIVEDGGEMVAISLCTWLSIVRLWEGRGA
;
A
#
# COMPACT_ATOMS: atom_id res chain seq x y z
N MET A 1 12.31 -7.61 69.71
CA MET A 1 12.29 -6.72 68.52
C MET A 1 13.08 -7.36 67.37
N GLN A 2 12.59 -8.45 66.77
CA GLN A 2 13.30 -9.21 65.71
C GLN A 2 12.32 -10.03 64.85
N SER A 3 11.38 -9.41 64.14
CA SER A 3 10.47 -10.19 63.26
C SER A 3 9.86 -9.44 62.07
N GLN A 4 10.59 -8.52 61.44
CA GLN A 4 10.09 -7.85 60.21
C GLN A 4 11.02 -7.91 58.99
N SER A 5 12.18 -8.57 59.06
CA SER A 5 13.16 -8.57 57.95
C SER A 5 12.99 -9.67 56.90
N LEU A 6 12.11 -10.67 57.09
CA LEU A 6 12.03 -11.85 56.19
C LEU A 6 10.84 -11.86 55.21
N ARG A 7 10.10 -10.75 55.07
CA ARG A 7 8.88 -10.71 54.22
C ARG A 7 8.99 -9.88 52.94
N ARG A 8 10.21 -9.56 52.49
CA ARG A 8 10.43 -8.78 51.26
C ARG A 8 11.11 -9.52 50.11
N GLU A 9 11.43 -10.80 50.26
CA GLU A 9 12.25 -11.53 49.26
C GLU A 9 11.47 -12.56 48.41
N LYS A 10 10.14 -12.58 48.48
CA LYS A 10 9.29 -13.52 47.72
C LYS A 10 8.29 -12.84 46.77
N LEU A 11 8.72 -11.75 46.13
CA LEU A 11 7.93 -11.05 45.09
C LEU A 11 8.72 -10.71 43.82
N GLY A 12 9.95 -11.23 43.68
CA GLY A 12 10.65 -11.29 42.40
C GLY A 12 10.41 -12.65 41.74
N ASP A 13 10.23 -12.66 40.42
CA ASP A 13 10.23 -13.85 39.52
C ASP A 13 8.90 -14.42 39.04
N HIS A 14 7.75 -13.77 39.27
CA HIS A 14 6.48 -14.16 38.57
C HIS A 14 5.95 -13.15 37.55
N ALA A 15 6.79 -12.21 37.10
CA ALA A 15 6.62 -11.59 35.79
C ALA A 15 6.98 -12.58 34.66
N ARG A 16 6.34 -13.75 34.70
CA ARG A 16 6.34 -14.73 33.62
C ARG A 16 5.63 -14.08 32.43
N SER A 17 6.43 -13.73 31.43
CA SER A 17 6.12 -13.97 30.01
C SER A 17 4.68 -14.38 29.74
N GLN A 18 3.76 -13.41 29.72
CA GLN A 18 2.46 -13.69 29.13
C GLN A 18 2.68 -14.03 27.66
N PRO A 19 2.12 -15.13 27.15
CA PRO A 19 2.34 -15.56 25.78
C PRO A 19 1.87 -14.45 24.84
N ILE A 20 2.80 -13.93 24.04
CA ILE A 20 2.60 -12.88 23.02
C ILE A 20 1.42 -13.20 22.10
N CYS A 21 1.05 -14.48 21.98
CA CYS A 21 -0.07 -14.98 21.19
C CYS A 21 -1.45 -14.40 21.58
N GLY A 22 -1.67 -13.99 22.85
CA GLY A 22 -2.97 -13.46 23.30
C GLY A 22 -3.27 -12.02 22.86
N THR A 23 -2.23 -11.21 22.61
CA THR A 23 -2.40 -9.75 22.39
C THR A 23 -2.86 -9.43 20.97
N VAL A 24 -2.47 -10.26 19.99
CA VAL A 24 -2.86 -10.07 18.59
C VAL A 24 -4.35 -10.34 18.40
N ALA A 25 -4.88 -11.40 19.02
CA ALA A 25 -6.31 -11.73 18.95
C ALA A 25 -7.21 -10.66 19.59
N LEU A 26 -6.71 -9.92 20.58
CA LEU A 26 -7.44 -8.82 21.22
C LEU A 26 -7.58 -7.61 20.29
N GLY A 27 -6.53 -7.30 19.52
CA GLY A 27 -6.56 -6.23 18.51
C GLY A 27 -7.62 -6.48 17.43
N TYR A 28 -7.68 -7.69 16.88
CA TYR A 28 -8.67 -8.04 15.84
C TYR A 28 -10.12 -7.96 16.33
N ARG A 29 -10.39 -8.38 17.58
CA ARG A 29 -11.73 -8.24 18.18
C ARG A 29 -12.13 -6.77 18.34
N HIS A 30 -11.17 -5.88 18.58
CA HIS A 30 -11.43 -4.45 18.70
C HIS A 30 -11.86 -3.84 17.36
N TYR A 31 -11.15 -4.14 16.27
CA TYR A 31 -11.53 -3.65 14.93
C TYR A 31 -12.87 -4.21 14.45
N CYS A 32 -13.16 -5.48 14.75
CA CYS A 32 -14.48 -6.06 14.47
C CYS A 32 -15.60 -5.40 15.29
N GLY A 33 -15.29 -4.95 16.51
CA GLY A 33 -16.21 -4.19 17.36
C GLY A 33 -16.52 -2.80 16.80
N LEU A 34 -15.50 -2.09 16.30
CA LEU A 34 -15.67 -0.79 15.65
C LEU A 34 -16.56 -0.86 14.42
N PHE A 35 -16.38 -1.91 13.60
CA PHE A 35 -17.20 -2.14 12.41
C PHE A 35 -18.70 -2.26 12.72
N ARG A 36 -19.04 -2.62 13.96
CA ARG A 36 -20.41 -2.80 14.44
C ARG A 36 -21.03 -1.52 15.01
N GLN A 37 -20.21 -0.58 15.50
CA GLN A 37 -20.70 0.53 16.31
C GLN A 37 -20.81 1.86 15.53
N GLU A 38 -19.90 2.12 14.59
CA GLU A 38 -19.85 3.41 13.87
C GLU A 38 -20.20 3.23 12.39
N ARG A 39 -21.49 3.39 12.04
CA ARG A 39 -21.98 3.29 10.65
C ARG A 39 -21.18 4.18 9.71
N PHE A 40 -20.85 5.39 10.17
CA PHE A 40 -20.08 6.37 9.40
C PHE A 40 -18.74 5.83 8.87
N LEU A 41 -17.95 5.17 9.72
CA LEU A 41 -16.62 4.66 9.33
C LEU A 41 -16.72 3.50 8.34
N ARG A 42 -17.76 2.68 8.45
CA ARG A 42 -18.04 1.62 7.48
C ARG A 42 -18.49 2.21 6.15
N ASP A 43 -19.41 3.17 6.20
CA ASP A 43 -19.95 3.80 5.00
C ASP A 43 -18.84 4.55 4.23
N LEU A 44 -17.86 5.14 4.94
CA LEU A 44 -16.66 5.72 4.32
C LEU A 44 -15.85 4.71 3.51
N LEU A 45 -15.59 3.51 4.05
CA LEU A 45 -14.88 2.45 3.31
C LEU A 45 -15.67 2.03 2.07
N VAL A 46 -16.99 1.86 2.21
CA VAL A 46 -17.87 1.51 1.09
C VAL A 46 -17.81 2.58 0.01
N VAL A 47 -17.79 3.86 0.38
CA VAL A 47 -17.63 4.97 -0.57
C VAL A 47 -16.28 4.87 -1.31
N PHE A 48 -15.17 4.67 -0.60
CA PHE A 48 -13.85 4.53 -1.24
C PHE A 48 -13.83 3.38 -2.25
N LEU A 49 -14.26 2.19 -1.83
CA LEU A 49 -14.27 1.01 -2.70
C LEU A 49 -15.25 1.14 -3.87
N THR A 50 -16.39 1.81 -3.66
CA THR A 50 -17.36 2.05 -4.75
C THR A 50 -16.77 2.96 -5.81
N ILE A 51 -16.04 4.02 -5.42
CA ILE A 51 -15.37 4.91 -6.35
C ILE A 51 -14.23 4.18 -7.08
N ASP A 52 -13.45 3.35 -6.38
CA ASP A 52 -12.40 2.54 -7.00
C ASP A 52 -12.99 1.58 -8.06
N VAL A 53 -14.05 0.84 -7.70
CA VAL A 53 -14.77 -0.07 -8.63
C VAL A 53 -15.36 0.70 -9.80
N PHE A 54 -15.86 1.91 -9.59
CA PHE A 54 -16.39 2.76 -10.65
C PHE A 54 -15.30 3.13 -11.67
N PHE A 55 -14.12 3.57 -11.24
CA PHE A 55 -13.02 3.88 -12.15
C PHE A 55 -12.53 2.64 -12.90
N VAL A 56 -12.34 1.52 -12.20
CA VAL A 56 -11.97 0.23 -12.83
C VAL A 56 -13.02 -0.21 -13.85
N GLY A 57 -14.31 -0.05 -13.51
CA GLY A 57 -15.44 -0.39 -14.38
C GLY A 57 -15.49 0.47 -15.64
N ILE A 58 -15.32 1.80 -15.50
CA ILE A 58 -15.23 2.71 -16.65
C ILE A 58 -14.07 2.32 -17.55
N TYR A 59 -12.90 2.08 -16.98
CA TYR A 59 -11.74 1.67 -17.75
C TYR A 59 -12.06 0.41 -18.53
N ALA A 60 -12.54 -0.65 -17.87
CA ALA A 60 -12.91 -1.92 -18.53
C ALA A 60 -13.90 -1.71 -19.69
N VAL A 61 -14.98 -0.95 -19.49
CA VAL A 61 -15.98 -0.65 -20.52
C VAL A 61 -15.38 0.12 -21.69
N ALA A 62 -14.59 1.17 -21.41
CA ALA A 62 -13.91 1.96 -22.45
C ALA A 62 -12.99 1.09 -23.32
N GLY A 63 -12.35 0.09 -22.72
CA GLY A 63 -11.53 -0.88 -23.44
C GLY A 63 -12.30 -1.76 -24.39
N VAL A 64 -13.46 -2.25 -23.96
CA VAL A 64 -14.35 -3.04 -24.83
C VAL A 64 -14.84 -2.18 -25.99
N LEU A 65 -15.30 -0.96 -25.72
CA LEU A 65 -15.75 -0.04 -26.79
C LEU A 65 -14.64 0.25 -27.80
N LYS A 66 -13.42 0.51 -27.33
CA LYS A 66 -12.25 0.72 -28.19
C LYS A 66 -11.90 -0.51 -29.01
N ALA A 67 -12.00 -1.71 -28.43
CA ALA A 67 -11.73 -2.96 -29.14
C ALA A 67 -12.69 -3.21 -30.33
N PHE A 68 -13.90 -2.66 -30.27
CA PHE A 68 -14.90 -2.70 -31.35
C PHE A 68 -14.94 -1.42 -32.21
N ASP A 69 -13.99 -0.50 -32.03
CA ASP A 69 -13.94 0.80 -32.73
C ASP A 69 -15.23 1.65 -32.55
N LEU A 70 -15.91 1.48 -31.41
CA LEU A 70 -17.18 2.17 -31.11
C LEU A 70 -16.97 3.52 -30.44
N ALA A 71 -15.82 3.74 -29.81
CA ALA A 71 -15.49 4.98 -29.14
C ALA A 71 -13.97 5.21 -29.13
N PRO A 72 -13.51 6.48 -29.25
CA PRO A 72 -12.11 6.82 -29.08
C PRO A 72 -11.68 6.64 -27.62
N GLU A 73 -10.37 6.51 -27.42
CA GLU A 73 -9.79 6.49 -26.09
C GLU A 73 -9.81 7.89 -25.47
N ILE A 74 -10.28 7.98 -24.24
CA ILE A 74 -10.32 9.22 -23.47
C ILE A 74 -9.25 9.12 -22.40
N ALA A 75 -8.15 9.86 -22.57
CA ALA A 75 -6.98 9.80 -21.69
C ALA A 75 -7.33 10.02 -20.21
N SER A 76 -8.26 10.93 -19.89
CA SER A 76 -8.66 11.19 -18.49
C SER A 76 -9.40 10.05 -17.80
N LEU A 77 -9.86 9.04 -18.55
CA LEU A 77 -10.54 7.85 -18.04
C LEU A 77 -9.64 6.60 -18.04
N GLN A 78 -8.39 6.73 -18.46
CA GLN A 78 -7.40 5.67 -18.30
C GLN A 78 -7.00 5.58 -16.82
N LEU A 79 -6.81 4.35 -16.33
CA LEU A 79 -6.36 4.13 -14.95
C LEU A 79 -4.91 4.57 -14.78
N ASN A 80 -4.07 4.25 -15.76
CA ASN A 80 -2.65 4.56 -15.81
C ASN A 80 -2.31 5.96 -16.35
N ALA A 81 -3.29 6.85 -16.49
CA ALA A 81 -3.01 8.21 -16.89
C ALA A 81 -2.54 9.03 -15.69
N GLU A 82 -1.35 9.62 -15.77
CA GLU A 82 -0.72 10.42 -14.71
C GLU A 82 -1.66 11.51 -14.15
N THR A 83 -2.35 12.21 -15.05
CA THR A 83 -3.31 13.28 -14.72
C THR A 83 -4.78 12.83 -14.82
N GLY A 84 -5.00 11.51 -14.85
CA GLY A 84 -6.31 10.88 -14.88
C GLY A 84 -7.10 11.11 -13.59
N LEU A 85 -8.42 10.95 -13.68
CA LEU A 85 -9.30 11.12 -12.52
C LEU A 85 -9.03 10.08 -11.42
N ALA A 86 -8.61 8.86 -11.81
CA ALA A 86 -8.25 7.80 -10.88
C ALA A 86 -6.98 8.15 -10.07
N SER A 87 -5.96 8.72 -10.73
CA SER A 87 -4.71 9.16 -10.10
C SER A 87 -4.95 10.32 -9.13
N ILE A 88 -5.73 11.33 -9.54
CA ILE A 88 -6.14 12.43 -8.66
C ILE A 88 -6.86 11.90 -7.41
N TRP A 89 -7.72 10.90 -7.57
CA TRP A 89 -8.39 10.24 -6.47
C TRP A 89 -7.41 9.52 -5.53
N ASN A 90 -6.44 8.78 -6.07
CA ASN A 90 -5.37 8.15 -5.29
C ASN A 90 -4.52 9.19 -4.53
N TYR A 91 -4.14 10.30 -5.16
CA TYR A 91 -3.43 11.40 -4.49
C TYR A 91 -4.22 11.93 -3.30
N GLY A 92 -5.53 12.12 -3.44
CA GLY A 92 -6.42 12.50 -2.34
C GLY A 92 -6.39 11.50 -1.19
N LYS A 93 -6.43 10.19 -1.49
CA LYS A 93 -6.36 9.13 -0.49
C LYS A 93 -5.00 9.07 0.21
N PHE A 94 -3.89 9.22 -0.52
CA PHE A 94 -2.54 9.32 0.05
C PHE A 94 -2.43 10.52 0.99
N MET A 95 -2.86 11.71 0.55
CA MET A 95 -2.83 12.92 1.36
C MET A 95 -3.67 12.79 2.64
N ALA A 96 -4.86 12.18 2.55
CA ALA A 96 -5.69 11.90 3.71
C ALA A 96 -5.02 10.92 4.69
N ALA A 97 -4.38 9.86 4.18
CA ALA A 97 -3.63 8.90 5.01
C ALA A 97 -2.44 9.59 5.72
N ILE A 98 -1.64 10.37 4.99
CA ILE A 98 -0.50 11.12 5.53
C ILE A 98 -0.97 12.10 6.61
N ALA A 99 -2.02 12.88 6.35
CA ALA A 99 -2.57 13.82 7.32
C ALA A 99 -3.04 13.10 8.60
N ALA A 100 -3.75 11.98 8.44
CA ALA A 100 -4.19 11.16 9.56
C ALA A 100 -3.01 10.60 10.37
N LEU A 101 -2.00 10.03 9.71
CA LEU A 101 -0.80 9.50 10.36
C LEU A 101 -0.01 10.58 11.11
N VAL A 102 0.13 11.79 10.54
CA VAL A 102 0.74 12.94 11.23
C VAL A 102 -0.04 13.31 12.49
N MET A 103 -1.37 13.34 12.40
CA MET A 103 -2.23 13.65 13.55
C MET A 103 -2.16 12.56 14.64
N ILE A 104 -2.19 11.27 14.26
CA ILE A 104 -2.01 10.16 15.21
C ILE A 104 -0.63 10.26 15.86
N ARG A 105 0.44 10.49 15.08
CA ARG A 105 1.80 10.65 15.60
C ARG A 105 1.91 11.78 16.60
N ARG A 106 1.26 12.92 16.38
CA ARG A 106 1.27 14.04 17.35
C ARG A 106 0.66 13.67 18.69
N ARG A 107 -0.23 12.66 18.72
CA ARG A 107 -0.94 12.20 19.92
C ARG A 107 -0.24 11.03 20.61
N GLU A 108 0.16 10.03 19.84
CA GLU A 108 0.73 8.77 20.34
C GLU A 108 2.26 8.81 20.40
N GLY A 109 2.90 9.72 19.66
CA GLY A 109 4.34 9.73 19.46
C GLY A 109 4.82 8.51 18.65
N GLY A 110 6.07 8.12 18.86
CA GLY A 110 6.65 6.89 18.29
C GLY A 110 7.26 7.05 16.90
N VAL A 111 8.38 6.36 16.70
CA VAL A 111 9.14 6.40 15.44
C VAL A 111 8.44 5.62 14.33
N SER A 112 7.67 4.58 14.66
CA SER A 112 6.95 3.76 13.67
C SER A 112 5.95 4.58 12.85
N LEU A 113 5.21 5.50 13.48
CA LEU A 113 4.26 6.36 12.78
C LEU A 113 4.96 7.40 11.89
N LEU A 114 6.13 7.89 12.32
CA LEU A 114 6.97 8.75 11.48
C LEU A 114 7.41 7.99 10.21
N ILE A 115 7.91 6.76 10.36
CA ILE A 115 8.35 5.94 9.23
C ILE A 115 7.20 5.69 8.27
N LEU A 116 6.03 5.29 8.76
CA LEU A 116 4.85 5.10 7.91
C LEU A 116 4.45 6.40 7.20
N THR A 117 4.47 7.53 7.89
CA THR A 117 4.19 8.85 7.27
C THR A 117 5.17 9.14 6.13
N LEU A 118 6.46 8.91 6.36
CA LEU A 118 7.51 9.15 5.36
C LEU A 118 7.41 8.17 4.18
N LEU A 119 7.04 6.92 4.43
CA LEU A 119 6.82 5.95 3.35
C LEU A 119 5.62 6.30 2.50
N PHE A 120 4.48 6.70 3.09
CA PHE A 120 3.33 7.17 2.31
C PHE A 120 3.65 8.46 1.54
N LEU A 121 4.44 9.36 2.12
CA LEU A 121 4.92 10.54 1.42
C LEU A 121 5.85 10.16 0.26
N LEU A 122 6.74 9.20 0.45
CA LEU A 122 7.62 8.71 -0.61
C LEU A 122 6.81 8.08 -1.75
N LEU A 123 5.83 7.24 -1.44
CA LEU A 123 4.93 6.63 -2.44
C LEU A 123 4.15 7.69 -3.21
N LEU A 124 3.58 8.69 -2.53
CA LEU A 124 2.89 9.80 -3.18
C LEU A 124 3.82 10.62 -4.09
N LEU A 125 5.05 10.89 -3.66
CA LEU A 125 6.01 11.65 -4.46
C LEU A 125 6.51 10.84 -5.66
N ASP A 126 6.69 9.53 -5.49
CA ASP A 126 7.06 8.62 -6.56
C ASP A 126 5.98 8.57 -7.64
N ASP A 127 4.72 8.39 -7.24
CA ASP A 127 3.53 8.35 -8.12
C ASP A 127 3.26 9.71 -8.79
N TYR A 128 3.47 10.83 -8.09
CA TYR A 128 3.22 12.17 -8.66
C TYR A 128 4.31 12.65 -9.64
N TYR A 129 5.57 12.30 -9.39
CA TYR A 129 6.70 12.72 -10.23
C TYR A 129 7.19 11.63 -11.18
N GLU A 130 6.58 10.45 -11.12
CA GLU A 130 6.96 9.26 -11.87
C GLU A 130 8.47 9.01 -11.75
N VAL A 131 8.95 9.05 -10.51
CA VAL A 131 10.39 8.96 -10.26
C VAL A 131 10.88 7.58 -10.70
N HIS A 132 10.09 6.53 -10.47
CA HIS A 132 10.41 5.19 -10.93
C HIS A 132 10.54 5.11 -12.46
N ASP A 133 9.65 5.73 -13.23
CA ASP A 133 9.72 5.77 -14.70
C ASP A 133 10.93 6.55 -15.22
N HIS A 134 11.11 7.77 -14.72
CA HIS A 134 12.19 8.64 -15.18
C HIS A 134 13.55 8.03 -14.86
N LEU A 135 13.72 7.51 -13.64
CA LEU A 135 14.96 6.83 -13.25
C LEU A 135 15.12 5.51 -14.00
N ALA A 136 14.05 4.76 -14.24
CA ALA A 136 14.10 3.52 -15.00
C ALA A 136 14.61 3.74 -16.41
N ARG A 137 14.08 4.74 -17.13
CA ARG A 137 14.55 5.09 -18.48
C ARG A 137 16.05 5.44 -18.48
N VAL A 138 16.48 6.31 -17.56
CA VAL A 138 17.89 6.72 -17.45
C VAL A 138 18.81 5.54 -17.13
N VAL A 139 18.41 4.68 -16.20
CA VAL A 139 19.19 3.51 -15.77
C VAL A 139 19.23 2.45 -16.88
N GLY A 140 18.09 2.17 -17.50
CA GLY A 140 17.92 1.16 -18.55
C GLY A 140 18.73 1.45 -19.81
N GLU A 141 18.90 2.73 -20.15
CA GLU A 141 19.70 3.19 -21.29
C GLU A 141 21.20 3.20 -20.99
N ARG A 142 21.60 3.50 -19.75
CA ARG A 142 23.02 3.71 -19.39
C ARG A 142 23.71 2.49 -18.81
N ILE A 143 22.97 1.55 -18.25
CA ILE A 143 23.53 0.38 -17.58
C ILE A 143 23.27 -0.88 -18.42
N SER A 144 24.34 -1.54 -18.86
CA SER A 144 24.24 -2.84 -19.52
C SER A 144 24.05 -3.95 -18.49
N PHE A 145 22.81 -4.38 -18.27
CA PHE A 145 22.49 -5.50 -17.39
C PHE A 145 22.76 -6.84 -18.10
N GLY A 146 24.03 -7.29 -18.12
CA GLY A 146 24.55 -8.46 -18.86
C GLY A 146 23.53 -9.56 -19.24
N PRO A 147 23.30 -10.60 -18.41
CA PRO A 147 22.41 -11.72 -18.75
C PRO A 147 20.92 -11.36 -18.80
N LEU A 148 20.52 -10.18 -18.32
CA LEU A 148 19.16 -9.63 -18.48
C LEU A 148 19.01 -8.86 -19.80
N SER A 149 19.94 -9.02 -20.75
CA SER A 149 19.94 -8.31 -22.03
C SER A 149 18.73 -8.60 -22.92
N SER A 150 17.99 -9.68 -22.67
CA SER A 150 16.77 -10.02 -23.40
C SER A 150 15.56 -9.18 -22.99
N LEU A 151 15.58 -8.54 -21.81
CA LEU A 151 14.50 -7.65 -21.38
C LEU A 151 14.64 -6.28 -22.05
N HIS A 152 13.50 -5.66 -22.34
CA HIS A 152 13.46 -4.30 -22.85
C HIS A 152 14.21 -3.36 -21.88
N PRO A 153 15.00 -2.38 -22.38
CA PRO A 153 15.81 -1.51 -21.53
C PRO A 153 15.05 -0.86 -20.38
N ILE A 154 13.82 -0.41 -20.62
CA ILE A 154 12.98 0.27 -19.61
C ILE A 154 12.60 -0.66 -18.45
N ASN A 155 12.12 -1.88 -18.74
CA ASN A 155 11.73 -2.87 -17.73
C ASN A 155 12.90 -3.26 -16.80
N ARG A 156 14.14 -3.24 -17.31
CA ARG A 156 15.34 -3.48 -16.49
C ARG A 156 15.61 -2.30 -15.55
N GLY A 157 15.39 -1.10 -16.05
CA GLY A 157 15.45 0.12 -15.27
C GLY A 157 14.43 0.12 -14.13
N GLU A 158 13.18 -0.20 -14.42
CA GLU A 158 12.08 -0.32 -13.44
C GLU A 158 12.46 -1.33 -12.36
N LEU A 159 12.82 -2.55 -12.76
CA LEU A 159 13.24 -3.60 -11.82
C LEU A 159 14.40 -3.14 -10.92
N PHE A 160 15.37 -2.41 -11.44
CA PHE A 160 16.46 -1.87 -10.66
C PHE A 160 15.99 -0.80 -9.67
N VAL A 161 15.22 0.19 -10.12
CA VAL A 161 14.72 1.28 -9.27
C VAL A 161 13.85 0.72 -8.15
N TYR A 162 12.95 -0.20 -8.47
CA TYR A 162 12.10 -0.86 -7.47
C TYR A 162 12.89 -1.74 -6.51
N THR A 163 13.96 -2.41 -6.97
CA THR A 163 14.85 -3.15 -6.06
C THR A 163 15.50 -2.21 -5.05
N VAL A 164 15.96 -1.03 -5.50
CA VAL A 164 16.52 -0.01 -4.60
C VAL A 164 15.47 0.50 -3.61
N LEU A 165 14.26 0.81 -4.08
CA LEU A 165 13.16 1.24 -3.23
C LEU A 165 12.80 0.17 -2.18
N LEU A 166 12.75 -1.10 -2.57
CA LEU A 166 12.49 -2.23 -1.65
C LEU A 166 13.60 -2.36 -0.60
N VAL A 167 14.88 -2.21 -0.99
CA VAL A 167 16.02 -2.25 -0.06
C VAL A 167 15.96 -1.10 0.95
N ILE A 168 15.38 0.05 0.61
CA ILE A 168 15.17 1.17 1.53
C ILE A 168 13.91 0.95 2.40
N ALA A 169 12.82 0.51 1.79
CA ALA A 169 11.53 0.34 2.44
C ALA A 169 11.52 -0.82 3.44
N ALA A 170 12.11 -1.98 3.10
CA ALA A 170 12.03 -3.18 3.93
C ALA A 170 12.69 -3.01 5.31
N PRO A 171 13.92 -2.46 5.45
CA PRO A 171 14.50 -2.17 6.76
C PRO A 171 13.70 -1.14 7.54
N SER A 172 13.13 -0.14 6.85
CA SER A 172 12.29 0.89 7.45
C SER A 172 11.02 0.28 8.06
N LEU A 173 10.32 -0.56 7.30
CA LEU A 173 9.13 -1.29 7.75
C LEU A 173 9.46 -2.26 8.90
N TRP A 174 10.56 -2.99 8.80
CA TRP A 174 11.05 -3.83 9.88
C TRP A 174 11.30 -3.03 11.16
N PHE A 175 11.97 -1.88 11.06
CA PHE A 175 12.20 -1.00 12.19
C PHE A 175 10.90 -0.44 12.77
N ALA A 176 9.93 -0.08 11.92
CA ALA A 176 8.61 0.36 12.36
C ALA A 176 7.89 -0.73 13.17
N LEU A 177 7.95 -1.99 12.74
CA LEU A 177 7.38 -3.13 13.46
C LEU A 177 8.08 -3.43 14.78
N LYS A 178 9.42 -3.29 14.83
CA LYS A 178 10.20 -3.55 16.05
C LYS A 178 9.94 -2.51 17.15
N ASN A 179 9.76 -1.26 16.78
CA ASN A 179 9.68 -0.12 17.71
C ASN A 179 8.24 0.33 18.02
N VAL A 180 7.22 -0.39 17.55
CA VAL A 180 5.83 -0.02 17.79
C VAL A 180 5.44 -0.27 19.25
N GLN A 181 4.75 0.69 19.84
CA GLN A 181 4.19 0.54 21.18
C GLN A 181 3.00 -0.44 21.18
N PRO A 182 2.74 -1.15 22.30
CA PRO A 182 1.65 -2.13 22.39
C PRO A 182 0.27 -1.66 21.86
N PRO A 183 -0.24 -0.44 22.17
CA PRO A 183 -1.56 -0.02 21.71
C PRO A 183 -1.66 0.13 20.18
N SER A 184 -0.55 0.44 19.50
CA SER A 184 -0.54 0.73 18.05
C SER A 184 -0.05 -0.45 17.22
N ARG A 185 0.32 -1.58 17.83
CA ARG A 185 0.98 -2.71 17.15
C ARG A 185 0.11 -3.34 16.06
N ALA A 186 -1.18 -3.54 16.33
CA ALA A 186 -2.11 -4.10 15.34
C ALA A 186 -2.32 -3.13 14.16
N PHE A 187 -2.45 -1.83 14.45
CA PHE A 187 -2.58 -0.79 13.43
C PHE A 187 -1.35 -0.73 12.53
N VAL A 188 -0.16 -0.60 13.11
CA VAL A 188 1.10 -0.56 12.34
C VAL A 188 1.29 -1.84 11.54
N GLY A 189 0.98 -3.01 12.12
CA GLY A 189 1.04 -4.28 11.40
C GLY A 189 0.14 -4.29 10.15
N ALA A 190 -1.11 -3.82 10.28
CA ALA A 190 -2.04 -3.71 9.16
C ALA A 190 -1.54 -2.69 8.10
N MET A 191 -0.98 -1.56 8.53
CA MET A 191 -0.39 -0.57 7.62
C MET A 191 0.82 -1.12 6.87
N VAL A 192 1.68 -1.93 7.51
CA VAL A 192 2.80 -2.58 6.82
C VAL A 192 2.30 -3.57 5.77
N ILE A 193 1.27 -4.36 6.08
CA ILE A 193 0.62 -5.23 5.09
C ILE A 193 0.05 -4.40 3.94
N GLY A 194 -0.58 -3.27 4.23
CA GLY A 194 -1.09 -2.34 3.23
C GLY A 194 -0.01 -1.78 2.31
N VAL A 195 1.11 -1.31 2.86
CA VAL A 195 2.27 -0.84 2.06
C VAL A 195 2.84 -1.98 1.20
N PHE A 196 2.90 -3.20 1.74
CA PHE A 196 3.30 -4.36 0.96
C PHE A 196 2.33 -4.64 -0.18
N LEU A 197 1.02 -4.52 0.03
CA LEU A 197 0.02 -4.70 -1.03
C LEU A 197 0.12 -3.61 -2.10
N ILE A 198 0.32 -2.34 -1.72
CA ILE A 198 0.57 -1.24 -2.66
C ILE A 198 1.77 -1.58 -3.54
N GLY A 199 2.90 -1.93 -2.94
CA GLY A 199 4.09 -2.33 -3.71
C GLY A 199 3.89 -3.63 -4.51
N LEU A 200 3.12 -4.60 -4.00
CA LEU A 200 2.84 -5.83 -4.75
C LEU A 200 2.06 -5.53 -6.03
N PHE A 201 1.05 -4.66 -5.97
CA PHE A 201 0.27 -4.29 -7.13
C PHE A 201 1.05 -3.35 -8.05
N GLY A 202 1.47 -2.17 -7.59
CA GLY A 202 2.15 -1.18 -8.43
C GLY A 202 3.56 -1.54 -8.89
N VAL A 203 4.19 -2.59 -8.34
CA VAL A 203 5.53 -3.06 -8.79
C VAL A 203 5.52 -4.52 -9.18
N GLY A 204 4.97 -5.38 -8.32
CA GLY A 204 5.01 -6.81 -8.54
C GLY A 204 4.19 -7.24 -9.77
N VAL A 205 2.99 -6.67 -9.91
CA VAL A 205 2.11 -6.96 -11.05
C VAL A 205 2.64 -6.28 -12.31
N ASP A 206 3.15 -5.06 -12.22
CA ASP A 206 3.80 -4.34 -13.33
C ASP A 206 4.98 -5.14 -13.93
N VAL A 207 5.96 -5.51 -13.09
CA VAL A 207 7.11 -6.33 -13.54
C VAL A 207 6.65 -7.65 -14.15
N LEU A 208 5.64 -8.30 -13.55
CA LEU A 208 5.05 -9.53 -14.10
C LEU A 208 4.39 -9.28 -15.46
N HIS A 209 3.68 -8.16 -15.60
CA HIS A 209 3.06 -7.73 -16.85
C HIS A 209 4.12 -7.56 -17.93
N GLY A 210 5.19 -6.80 -17.67
CA GLY A 210 6.27 -6.60 -18.64
C GLY A 210 6.98 -7.90 -19.07
N VAL A 211 7.17 -8.85 -18.15
CA VAL A 211 7.73 -10.18 -18.48
C VAL A 211 6.76 -10.99 -19.33
N LEU A 212 5.48 -11.01 -18.98
CA LEU A 212 4.47 -11.78 -19.72
C LEU A 212 4.19 -11.18 -21.10
N ASP A 213 4.16 -9.85 -21.23
CA ASP A 213 4.01 -9.17 -22.53
C ASP A 213 5.16 -9.53 -23.48
N ALA A 214 6.42 -9.54 -22.97
CA ALA A 214 7.56 -10.00 -23.75
C ALA A 214 7.42 -11.47 -24.21
N MET A 215 6.91 -12.36 -23.36
CA MET A 215 6.66 -13.76 -23.71
C MET A 215 5.48 -13.94 -24.68
N LEU A 216 4.47 -13.06 -24.61
CA LEU A 216 3.24 -13.14 -25.39
C LEU A 216 3.27 -12.33 -26.69
N SER A 217 4.34 -11.58 -26.95
CA SER A 217 4.56 -10.75 -28.15
C SER A 217 4.41 -11.48 -29.51
N GLY A 218 4.31 -12.82 -29.51
CA GLY A 218 4.04 -13.64 -30.71
C GLY A 218 2.59 -14.13 -30.88
N TYR A 219 1.66 -13.81 -29.98
CA TYR A 219 0.25 -14.22 -30.05
C TYR A 219 -0.62 -13.20 -30.81
N SER A 220 -1.84 -13.60 -31.21
CA SER A 220 -2.78 -12.72 -31.95
C SER A 220 -3.06 -11.40 -31.22
N ASP A 221 -3.09 -10.29 -31.95
CA ASP A 221 -3.30 -8.92 -31.45
C ASP A 221 -4.46 -8.76 -30.46
N LEU A 222 -5.55 -9.52 -30.62
CA LEU A 222 -6.72 -9.43 -29.75
C LEU A 222 -6.44 -9.98 -28.35
N VAL A 223 -5.76 -11.13 -28.25
CA VAL A 223 -5.44 -11.78 -26.97
C VAL A 223 -4.48 -10.91 -26.17
N GLY A 224 -3.44 -10.36 -26.82
CA GLY A 224 -2.50 -9.44 -26.18
C GLY A 224 -3.19 -8.19 -25.63
N LYS A 225 -4.10 -7.56 -26.39
CA LYS A 225 -4.87 -6.39 -25.94
C LYS A 225 -5.75 -6.68 -24.72
N ILE A 226 -6.44 -7.82 -24.71
CA ILE A 226 -7.27 -8.23 -23.56
C ILE A 226 -6.38 -8.51 -22.35
N PHE A 227 -5.29 -9.24 -22.53
CA PHE A 227 -4.35 -9.56 -21.48
C PHE A 227 -3.75 -8.30 -20.84
N ASN A 228 -3.21 -7.39 -21.65
CA ASN A 228 -2.61 -6.14 -21.17
C ASN A 228 -3.61 -5.32 -20.36
N ARG A 229 -4.86 -5.28 -20.81
CA ARG A 229 -5.92 -4.55 -20.11
C ARG A 229 -6.32 -5.21 -18.79
N LEU A 230 -6.34 -6.53 -18.72
CA LEU A 230 -6.58 -7.25 -17.46
C LEU A 230 -5.43 -7.03 -16.47
N MET A 231 -4.19 -7.03 -16.94
CA MET A 231 -3.02 -6.74 -16.09
C MET A 231 -3.10 -5.32 -15.51
N THR A 232 -3.37 -4.31 -16.34
CA THR A 232 -3.59 -2.92 -15.84
C THR A 232 -4.72 -2.84 -14.82
N ILE A 233 -5.82 -3.59 -14.99
CA ILE A 233 -6.92 -3.62 -14.01
C ILE A 233 -6.45 -4.23 -12.68
N VAL A 234 -5.66 -5.30 -12.72
CA VAL A 234 -5.17 -5.98 -11.52
C VAL A 234 -4.12 -5.13 -10.80
N GLU A 235 -3.24 -4.48 -11.55
CA GLU A 235 -2.21 -3.56 -11.08
C GLU A 235 -2.84 -2.30 -10.47
N ASP A 236 -3.33 -1.38 -11.29
CA ASP A 236 -3.87 -0.10 -10.84
C ASP A 236 -5.07 -0.30 -9.90
N GLY A 237 -5.98 -1.21 -10.25
CA GLY A 237 -7.17 -1.47 -9.45
C GLY A 237 -6.82 -2.11 -8.09
N GLY A 238 -5.83 -3.00 -8.05
CA GLY A 238 -5.34 -3.58 -6.80
C GLY A 238 -4.67 -2.55 -5.91
N GLU A 239 -3.87 -1.67 -6.50
CA GLU A 239 -3.23 -0.56 -5.79
C GLU A 239 -4.27 0.42 -5.22
N MET A 240 -5.26 0.83 -6.03
CA MET A 240 -6.34 1.72 -5.59
C MET A 240 -7.04 1.18 -4.33
N VAL A 241 -7.37 -0.12 -4.33
CA VAL A 241 -8.00 -0.80 -3.20
C VAL A 241 -7.07 -0.84 -1.99
N ALA A 242 -5.79 -1.15 -2.18
CA ALA A 242 -4.80 -1.19 -1.10
C ALA A 242 -4.64 0.20 -0.44
N ILE A 243 -4.55 1.27 -1.24
CA ILE A 243 -4.52 2.65 -0.77
C ILE A 243 -5.81 2.97 0.01
N SER A 244 -6.99 2.64 -0.52
CA SER A 244 -8.28 2.85 0.14
C SER A 244 -8.36 2.20 1.52
N LEU A 245 -7.86 0.97 1.65
CA LEU A 245 -7.79 0.27 2.94
C LEU A 245 -6.85 0.97 3.92
N CYS A 246 -5.67 1.40 3.47
CA CYS A 246 -4.70 2.11 4.31
C CYS A 246 -5.23 3.47 4.78
N THR A 247 -5.84 4.24 3.89
CA THR A 247 -6.45 5.52 4.20
C THR A 247 -7.60 5.35 5.19
N TRP A 248 -8.48 4.38 4.94
CA TRP A 248 -9.57 4.06 5.87
C TRP A 248 -9.05 3.67 7.25
N LEU A 249 -8.09 2.74 7.34
CA LEU A 249 -7.47 2.34 8.61
C LEU A 249 -6.89 3.53 9.37
N SER A 250 -6.22 4.44 8.66
CA SER A 250 -5.63 5.64 9.25
C SER A 250 -6.70 6.60 9.81
N ILE A 251 -7.82 6.77 9.10
CA ILE A 251 -8.94 7.61 9.56
C ILE A 251 -9.64 6.99 10.77
N VAL A 252 -9.89 5.67 10.73
CA VAL A 252 -10.47 4.92 11.85
C VAL A 252 -9.61 5.09 13.10
N ARG A 253 -8.29 4.87 12.98
CA ARG A 253 -7.38 5.01 14.12
C ARG A 253 -7.34 6.44 14.67
N LEU A 254 -7.39 7.44 13.80
CA LEU A 254 -7.45 8.84 14.21
C LEU A 254 -8.75 9.14 15.00
N TRP A 255 -9.87 8.57 14.56
CA TRP A 255 -11.18 8.74 15.20
C TRP A 255 -11.22 8.11 16.60
N GLU A 256 -10.74 6.87 16.74
CA GLU A 256 -10.68 6.14 18.03
C GLU A 256 -10.04 6.96 19.13
N GLY A 257 -8.92 7.63 18.81
CA GLY A 257 -8.24 8.43 19.81
C GLY A 257 -9.11 9.56 20.35
N ARG A 258 -10.02 10.17 19.57
CA ARG A 258 -10.80 11.35 20.01
C ARG A 258 -11.81 11.04 21.11
N GLY A 259 -12.19 9.77 21.30
CA GLY A 259 -13.12 9.34 22.34
C GLY A 259 -12.48 9.03 23.69
N ALA A 260 -11.14 9.07 23.79
CA ALA A 260 -10.36 8.84 25.01
C ALA A 260 -9.76 10.15 25.52
#